data_AF-A0A937HCS9-F1
#
_entry.id   AF-A0A937HCS9-F1
#
_cell.length_a   1.000
_cell.length_b   1.000
_cell.length_c   1.000
_cell.angle_alpha   90.00
_cell.angle_beta   90.00
_cell.angle_gamma   90.00
#
_symmetry.space_group_name_H-M   'P 1'
#
loop_
_entity.id
_entity.type
_entity.pdbx_description
1 polymer ?
#
loop_
_entity_poly.entity_id
_entity_poly.type
_entity_poly.pdbx_seq_one_letter_code
_entity_poly.pdbx_strand_id
1 'polypeptide(L)'
;MNWKRKSLAVGFFLALIAGLIANGGIYVTAYNQLVLVAFLAPLSVLGLYTRYALGMPWPLFFRFVPLPFGLMLAAFFISIGLRYEHPFILSGFVAALSGACITALGINANTKTVAVFHRPSSWALISLLIFALAIPIAIVLWSIKSVELNHFWAPINIGIALAAFGAIFCVLDPNKTLLDRLQGASLNAVLLLTGFMVYEYFVGLERAEFAEWTAILTAQNVYTLVIAFALYFASVFASCCYNQISELPTRHWHLAETFLFFVFMVIAPESINEIDADQMTQDDLDQVTEQSGR
;
A
#
# COMPACT_ATOMS: atom_id res chain seq x y z
N MET A 1 19.92 -10.70 26.59
CA MET A 1 20.17 -9.43 25.86
C MET A 1 19.13 -9.13 24.77
N ASN A 2 18.71 -10.11 23.93
CA ASN A 2 17.76 -9.87 22.83
C ASN A 2 16.34 -9.40 23.21
N TRP A 3 15.83 -9.78 24.38
CA TRP A 3 14.46 -9.40 24.79
C TRP A 3 14.33 -7.90 25.07
N LYS A 4 15.30 -7.30 25.77
CA LYS A 4 15.35 -5.86 26.02
C LYS A 4 15.40 -5.04 24.72
N ARG A 5 16.18 -5.48 23.73
CA ARG A 5 16.29 -4.81 22.41
C ARG A 5 15.00 -4.88 21.60
N LYS A 6 14.29 -6.01 21.64
CA LYS A 6 12.99 -6.18 20.95
C LYS A 6 11.88 -5.35 21.60
N SER A 7 11.79 -5.35 22.94
CA SER A 7 10.81 -4.53 23.66
C SER A 7 11.05 -3.03 23.43
N LEU A 8 12.31 -2.63 23.32
CA LEU A 8 12.69 -1.23 23.06
C LEU A 8 12.39 -0.82 21.60
N ALA A 9 12.53 -1.72 20.63
CA ALA A 9 12.08 -1.49 19.26
C ALA A 9 10.54 -1.33 19.16
N VAL A 10 9.78 -2.14 19.92
CA VAL A 10 8.31 -1.97 20.03
C VAL A 10 7.98 -0.63 20.69
N GLY A 11 8.71 -0.23 21.73
CA GLY A 11 8.56 1.08 22.37
C GLY A 11 8.80 2.24 21.41
N PHE A 12 9.88 2.20 20.62
CA PHE A 12 10.14 3.21 19.58
C PHE A 12 9.08 3.21 18.48
N PHE A 13 8.56 2.04 18.10
CA PHE A 13 7.46 1.95 17.15
C PHE A 13 6.17 2.59 17.69
N LEU A 14 5.82 2.30 18.94
CA LEU A 14 4.67 2.92 19.60
C LEU A 14 4.87 4.44 19.73
N ALA A 15 6.09 4.90 20.03
CA ALA A 15 6.42 6.32 20.06
C ALA A 15 6.38 6.98 18.67
N LEU A 16 6.79 6.27 17.61
CA LEU A 16 6.68 6.76 16.23
C LEU A 16 5.22 6.86 15.80
N ILE A 17 4.40 5.83 16.05
CA ILE A 17 2.96 5.86 15.79
C ILE A 17 2.30 6.96 16.61
N ALA A 18 2.58 7.03 17.91
CA ALA A 18 2.05 8.07 18.79
C ALA A 18 2.50 9.45 18.32
N GLY A 19 3.74 9.60 17.84
CA GLY A 19 4.25 10.82 17.23
C GLY A 19 3.54 11.16 15.92
N LEU A 20 3.29 10.21 15.02
CA LEU A 20 2.50 10.44 13.80
C LEU A 20 1.04 10.80 14.11
N ILE A 21 0.49 10.26 15.20
CA ILE A 21 -0.86 10.58 15.68
C ILE A 21 -0.88 11.94 16.43
N ALA A 22 0.17 12.29 17.17
CA ALA A 22 0.20 13.44 18.08
C ALA A 22 0.86 14.70 17.49
N ASN A 23 1.79 14.55 16.54
CA ASN A 23 2.44 15.67 15.83
C ASN A 23 1.51 16.28 14.76
N GLY A 24 0.21 16.26 15.07
CA GLY A 24 -0.88 16.79 14.27
C GLY A 24 -0.84 18.31 14.20
N GLY A 25 0.09 18.85 13.43
CA GLY A 25 -0.16 20.10 12.73
C GLY A 25 -1.14 19.80 11.60
N ILE A 26 -2.37 20.33 11.68
CA ILE A 26 -3.41 20.42 10.63
C ILE A 26 -3.98 19.08 10.09
N TYR A 27 -3.26 17.96 10.12
CA TYR A 27 -3.56 16.78 9.29
C TYR A 27 -3.92 15.47 10.03
N VAL A 28 -4.17 15.52 11.35
CA VAL A 28 -4.69 14.36 12.09
C VAL A 28 -6.20 14.44 12.17
N THR A 29 -6.88 13.62 11.37
CA THR A 29 -8.34 13.48 11.37
C THR A 29 -8.76 12.18 12.08
N ALA A 30 -10.03 12.06 12.45
CA ALA A 30 -10.59 10.81 12.98
C ALA A 30 -10.34 9.61 12.03
N TYR A 31 -10.11 9.87 10.75
CA TYR A 31 -9.80 8.86 9.74
C TYR A 31 -8.47 8.14 9.97
N ASN A 32 -7.45 8.77 10.58
CA ASN A 32 -6.18 8.10 10.89
C ASN A 32 -6.39 6.92 11.85
N GLN A 33 -7.26 7.08 12.85
CA GLN A 33 -7.60 6.02 13.80
C GLN A 33 -8.35 4.89 13.10
N LEU A 34 -9.27 5.23 12.19
CA LEU A 34 -10.02 4.26 11.39
C LEU A 34 -9.09 3.45 10.48
N VAL A 35 -8.13 4.08 9.81
CA VAL A 35 -7.14 3.38 8.97
C VAL A 35 -6.24 2.47 9.82
N LEU A 36 -5.83 2.91 11.00
CA LEU A 36 -5.04 2.09 11.91
C LEU A 36 -5.83 0.85 12.36
N VAL A 37 -7.12 0.99 12.65
CA VAL A 37 -8.02 -0.14 12.95
C VAL A 37 -8.16 -1.06 11.74
N ALA A 38 -8.36 -0.50 10.54
CA ALA A 38 -8.43 -1.24 9.28
C ALA A 38 -7.17 -2.05 9.00
N PHE A 39 -6.02 -1.60 9.48
CA PHE A 39 -4.75 -2.31 9.38
C PHE A 39 -4.56 -3.33 10.52
N LEU A 40 -4.65 -2.91 11.78
CA LEU A 40 -4.29 -3.73 12.93
C LEU A 40 -5.28 -4.86 13.20
N ALA A 41 -6.59 -4.65 13.00
CA ALA A 41 -7.61 -5.66 13.27
C ALA A 41 -7.43 -6.93 12.40
N PRO A 42 -7.40 -6.84 11.06
CA PRO A 42 -7.17 -8.02 10.22
C PRO A 42 -5.77 -8.58 10.38
N LEU A 43 -4.74 -7.74 10.52
CA LEU A 43 -3.37 -8.23 10.74
C LEU A 43 -3.25 -9.03 12.05
N SER A 44 -3.94 -8.61 13.10
CA SER A 44 -3.98 -9.35 14.38
C SER A 44 -4.65 -10.70 14.20
N VAL A 45 -5.78 -10.78 13.51
CA VAL A 45 -6.48 -12.05 13.24
C VAL A 45 -5.61 -12.99 12.41
N LEU A 46 -4.99 -12.50 11.32
CA LEU A 46 -4.09 -13.29 10.49
C LEU A 46 -2.86 -13.77 11.28
N GLY A 47 -2.30 -12.91 12.12
CA GLY A 47 -1.16 -13.22 12.98
C GLY A 47 -1.50 -14.29 14.03
N LEU A 48 -2.63 -14.13 14.72
CA LEU A 48 -3.11 -15.09 15.71
C LEU A 48 -3.40 -16.44 15.05
N TYR A 49 -4.08 -16.44 13.89
CA TYR A 49 -4.35 -17.67 13.15
C TYR A 49 -3.06 -18.38 12.74
N THR A 50 -2.14 -17.68 12.07
CA THR A 50 -0.88 -18.27 11.63
C THR A 50 -0.04 -18.76 12.81
N ARG A 51 -0.02 -18.03 13.94
CA ARG A 51 0.69 -18.45 15.14
C ARG A 51 0.10 -19.69 15.79
N TYR A 52 -1.19 -19.67 16.09
CA TYR A 52 -1.82 -20.69 16.93
C TYR A 52 -2.36 -21.88 16.14
N ALA A 53 -2.90 -21.66 14.94
CA ALA A 53 -3.40 -22.75 14.10
C ALA A 53 -2.31 -23.38 13.24
N LEU A 54 -1.37 -22.58 12.72
CA LEU A 54 -0.32 -23.09 11.82
C LEU A 54 1.03 -23.34 12.50
N GLY A 55 1.24 -22.79 13.70
CA GLY A 55 2.51 -22.88 14.43
C GLY A 55 3.58 -21.89 13.94
N MET A 56 3.22 -20.92 13.10
CA MET A 56 4.16 -19.97 12.52
C MET A 56 4.82 -19.09 13.62
N PRO A 57 6.15 -18.92 13.60
CA PRO A 57 6.81 -17.94 14.47
C PRO A 57 6.38 -16.51 14.11
N TRP A 58 6.04 -15.72 15.13
CA TRP A 58 5.76 -14.29 14.99
C TRP A 58 6.79 -13.51 14.16
N PRO A 59 8.12 -13.72 14.33
CA PRO A 59 9.10 -13.01 13.51
C PRO A 59 8.95 -13.28 12.00
N LEU A 60 8.50 -14.48 11.61
CA LEU A 60 8.30 -14.83 10.21
C LEU A 60 7.03 -14.19 9.64
N PHE A 61 5.95 -14.20 10.42
CA PHE A 61 4.73 -13.46 10.07
C PHE A 61 5.04 -11.97 9.86
N PHE A 62 5.68 -11.35 10.86
CA PHE A 62 6.07 -9.94 10.79
C PHE A 62 6.97 -9.67 9.60
N ARG A 63 7.93 -10.54 9.27
CA ARG A 63 8.85 -10.31 8.15
C ARG A 63 8.16 -10.19 6.78
N PHE A 64 7.01 -10.81 6.56
CA PHE A 64 6.49 -11.00 5.20
C PHE A 64 5.05 -10.53 4.97
N VAL A 65 4.19 -10.50 5.99
CA VAL A 65 2.75 -10.20 5.81
C VAL A 65 2.40 -8.71 5.96
N PRO A 66 2.92 -7.96 6.95
CA PRO A 66 2.50 -6.58 7.21
C PRO A 66 2.81 -5.59 6.09
N LEU A 67 3.97 -5.69 5.42
CA LEU A 67 4.34 -4.77 4.35
C LEU A 67 3.36 -4.81 3.15
N PRO A 68 3.13 -5.95 2.47
CA PRO A 68 2.20 -5.98 1.34
C PRO A 68 0.78 -5.59 1.74
N PHE A 69 0.34 -5.96 2.95
CA PHE A 69 -0.96 -5.57 3.46
C PHE A 69 -1.05 -4.05 3.71
N GLY A 70 -0.02 -3.45 4.31
CA GLY A 70 0.05 -2.01 4.55
C GLY A 70 0.06 -1.20 3.26
N LEU A 71 0.78 -1.65 2.22
CA LEU A 71 0.80 -0.99 0.92
C LEU A 71 -0.53 -1.12 0.15
N MET A 72 -1.19 -2.28 0.26
CA MET A 72 -2.54 -2.48 -0.27
C MET A 72 -3.54 -1.51 0.37
N LEU A 73 -3.52 -1.37 1.70
CA LEU A 73 -4.37 -0.42 2.40
C LEU A 73 -4.02 1.03 2.07
N ALA A 74 -2.74 1.35 1.92
CA ALA A 74 -2.32 2.68 1.51
C ALA A 74 -2.92 3.06 0.15
N ALA A 75 -2.79 2.19 -0.86
CA ALA A 75 -3.42 2.40 -2.16
C ALA A 75 -4.94 2.55 -2.05
N PHE A 76 -5.59 1.73 -1.20
CA PHE A 76 -7.04 1.79 -0.99
C PHE A 76 -7.49 3.13 -0.42
N PHE A 77 -6.86 3.58 0.67
CA PHE A 77 -7.22 4.85 1.30
C PHE A 77 -6.82 6.07 0.45
N ILE A 78 -5.74 6.00 -0.32
CA ILE A 78 -5.41 7.05 -1.32
C ILE A 78 -6.49 7.14 -2.39
N SER A 79 -6.95 6.01 -2.94
CA SER A 79 -8.06 5.98 -3.92
C SER A 79 -9.34 6.61 -3.36
N ILE A 80 -9.70 6.29 -2.11
CA ILE A 80 -10.84 6.91 -1.41
C ILE A 80 -10.60 8.41 -1.19
N GLY A 81 -9.41 8.80 -0.79
CA GLY A 81 -9.11 10.18 -0.46
C GLY A 81 -9.11 11.12 -1.66
N LEU A 82 -8.64 10.63 -2.82
CA LEU A 82 -8.72 11.34 -4.10
C LEU A 82 -10.17 11.51 -4.57
N ARG A 83 -11.08 10.62 -4.17
CA ARG A 83 -12.46 10.61 -4.67
C ARG A 83 -13.46 11.35 -3.77
N TYR A 84 -13.33 11.19 -2.46
CA TYR A 84 -14.34 11.64 -1.50
C TYR A 84 -13.79 12.64 -0.48
N GLU A 85 -12.58 12.41 0.05
CA GLU A 85 -12.07 13.16 1.20
C GLU A 85 -10.54 13.16 1.27
N HIS A 86 -9.92 14.31 1.00
CA HIS A 86 -8.45 14.50 1.02
C HIS A 86 -7.71 13.94 2.27
N PRO A 87 -8.28 13.95 3.50
CA PRO A 87 -7.61 13.37 4.67
C PRO A 87 -7.20 11.90 4.55
N PHE A 88 -7.94 11.07 3.79
CA PHE A 88 -7.59 9.66 3.62
C PHE A 88 -6.30 9.45 2.81
N ILE A 89 -5.87 10.42 2.01
CA ILE A 89 -4.59 10.36 1.28
C ILE A 89 -3.45 10.25 2.29
N LEU A 90 -3.44 11.15 3.29
CA LEU A 90 -2.41 11.13 4.33
C LEU A 90 -2.55 9.91 5.25
N SER A 91 -3.79 9.53 5.60
CA SER A 91 -4.05 8.32 6.37
C SER A 91 -3.53 7.05 5.67
N GLY A 92 -3.54 7.02 4.33
CA GLY A 92 -2.97 5.93 3.53
C GLY A 92 -1.47 5.73 3.80
N PHE A 93 -0.70 6.81 3.96
CA PHE A 93 0.72 6.71 4.33
C PHE A 93 0.95 6.13 5.73
N VAL A 94 0.02 6.37 6.67
CA VAL A 94 0.07 5.76 8.00
C VAL A 94 -0.01 4.23 7.90
N ALA A 95 -0.83 3.69 6.99
CA ALA A 95 -0.91 2.25 6.75
C ALA A 95 0.39 1.68 6.18
N ALA A 96 1.00 2.36 5.20
CA ALA A 96 2.27 1.95 4.61
C ALA A 96 3.41 1.96 5.65
N LEU A 97 3.54 3.04 6.42
CA LEU A 97 4.53 3.19 7.48
C LEU A 97 4.34 2.13 8.58
N SER A 98 3.09 1.87 8.98
CA SER A 98 2.78 0.83 9.96
C SER A 98 3.20 -0.55 9.44
N GLY A 99 2.90 -0.86 8.17
CA GLY A 99 3.34 -2.08 7.49
C GLY A 99 4.85 -2.25 7.50
N ALA A 100 5.59 -1.21 7.11
CA ALA A 100 7.05 -1.23 7.08
C ALA A 100 7.67 -1.43 8.48
N CYS A 101 7.16 -0.71 9.48
CA CYS A 101 7.68 -0.79 10.85
C CYS A 101 7.41 -2.13 11.52
N ILE A 102 6.19 -2.70 11.38
CA ILE A 102 5.91 -4.05 11.88
C ILE A 102 6.80 -5.06 11.14
N THR A 103 7.05 -4.84 9.85
CA THR A 103 7.95 -5.71 9.07
C THR A 103 9.38 -5.72 9.60
N ALA A 104 9.89 -4.58 10.05
CA ALA A 104 11.21 -4.46 10.65
C ALA A 104 11.38 -5.31 11.93
N LEU A 105 10.30 -5.60 12.67
CA LEU A 105 10.35 -6.48 13.84
C LEU A 105 10.75 -7.93 13.48
N GLY A 106 10.49 -8.33 12.23
CA GLY A 106 10.81 -9.65 11.67
C GLY A 106 12.10 -9.70 10.84
N ILE A 107 12.82 -8.59 10.64
CA ILE A 107 13.90 -8.50 9.63
C ILE A 107 15.00 -9.54 9.79
N ASN A 108 15.35 -9.88 11.04
CA ASN A 108 16.38 -10.86 11.39
C ASN A 108 15.83 -12.28 11.64
N ALA A 109 14.58 -12.56 11.26
CA ALA A 109 14.00 -13.89 11.42
C ALA A 109 14.75 -14.90 10.54
N ASN A 110 15.30 -15.96 11.15
CA ASN A 110 15.97 -17.02 10.40
C ASN A 110 14.93 -17.83 9.61
N THR A 111 15.06 -17.85 8.29
CA THR A 111 14.18 -18.57 7.37
C THR A 111 14.58 -20.04 7.19
N LYS A 112 15.79 -20.43 7.62
CA LYS A 112 16.35 -21.77 7.39
C LYS A 112 15.98 -22.80 8.48
N THR A 113 15.59 -22.36 9.67
CA THR A 113 15.29 -23.23 10.83
C THR A 113 13.81 -23.49 11.04
N VAL A 114 12.94 -22.95 10.19
CA VAL A 114 11.49 -23.06 10.40
C VAL A 114 10.98 -24.33 9.73
N ALA A 115 11.20 -25.42 10.44
CA ALA A 115 10.75 -26.75 10.05
C ALA A 115 9.24 -26.89 10.32
N VAL A 116 8.48 -27.01 9.23
CA VAL A 116 7.11 -27.56 9.14
C VAL A 116 6.02 -26.79 9.90
N PHE A 117 5.26 -25.96 9.17
CA PHE A 117 3.96 -25.45 9.63
C PHE A 117 2.85 -26.48 9.38
N HIS A 118 1.77 -26.41 10.16
CA HIS A 118 0.53 -27.06 9.75
C HIS A 118 0.01 -26.37 8.49
N ARG A 119 -0.51 -27.17 7.55
CA ARG A 119 -1.08 -26.62 6.31
C ARG A 119 -2.51 -26.17 6.57
N PRO A 120 -2.87 -24.91 6.25
CA PRO A 120 -4.25 -24.48 6.35
C PRO A 120 -5.12 -25.21 5.33
N SER A 121 -6.40 -25.40 5.63
CA SER A 121 -7.37 -25.77 4.60
C SER A 121 -7.56 -24.61 3.63
N SER A 122 -7.81 -24.91 2.35
CA SER A 122 -8.03 -23.86 1.34
C SER A 122 -9.21 -22.94 1.71
N TRP A 123 -10.26 -23.51 2.31
CA TRP A 123 -11.41 -22.76 2.82
C TRP A 123 -11.04 -21.78 3.94
N ALA A 124 -10.22 -22.21 4.92
CA ALA A 124 -9.78 -21.32 5.99
C ALA A 124 -8.95 -20.16 5.44
N LEU A 125 -8.07 -20.43 4.47
CA LEU A 125 -7.26 -19.41 3.81
C LEU A 125 -8.13 -18.40 3.05
N ILE A 126 -9.12 -18.87 2.28
CA ILE A 126 -10.06 -18.02 1.54
C ILE A 126 -10.86 -17.15 2.53
N SER A 127 -11.42 -17.74 3.59
CA SER A 127 -12.19 -16.99 4.58
C SER A 127 -11.38 -15.90 5.28
N LEU A 128 -10.10 -16.18 5.60
CA LEU A 128 -9.20 -15.20 6.21
C LEU A 128 -8.87 -14.05 5.26
N LEU A 129 -8.65 -14.35 3.97
CA LEU A 129 -8.41 -13.31 2.96
C LEU A 129 -9.65 -12.45 2.75
N ILE A 130 -10.83 -13.05 2.65
CA ILE A 130 -12.11 -12.31 2.54
C ILE A 130 -12.29 -11.40 3.77
N PHE A 131 -12.06 -11.93 4.97
CA PHE A 131 -12.14 -11.14 6.20
C PHE A 131 -11.16 -9.96 6.19
N ALA A 132 -9.90 -10.20 5.79
CA ALA A 132 -8.88 -9.17 5.75
C ALA A 132 -9.19 -8.04 4.74
N LEU A 133 -9.82 -8.38 3.62
CA LEU A 133 -10.21 -7.43 2.58
C LEU A 133 -11.54 -6.73 2.87
N ALA A 134 -12.46 -7.37 3.61
CA ALA A 134 -13.78 -6.81 3.92
C ALA A 134 -13.75 -5.73 5.01
N ILE A 135 -12.85 -5.83 6.00
CA ILE A 135 -12.77 -4.86 7.11
C ILE A 135 -12.53 -3.42 6.63
N PRO A 136 -11.52 -3.14 5.77
CA PRO A 136 -11.29 -1.78 5.27
C PRO A 136 -12.51 -1.21 4.55
N ILE A 137 -13.22 -2.03 3.77
CA ILE A 137 -14.44 -1.63 3.06
C ILE A 137 -15.55 -1.28 4.06
N ALA A 138 -15.78 -2.13 5.07
CA ALA A 138 -16.78 -1.89 6.10
C ALA A 138 -16.53 -0.59 6.88
N ILE A 139 -15.26 -0.28 7.16
CA ILE A 139 -14.87 0.97 7.83
C ILE A 139 -15.23 2.18 6.98
N VAL A 140 -14.91 2.16 5.69
CA VAL A 140 -15.23 3.28 4.78
C VAL A 140 -16.74 3.48 4.63
N LEU A 141 -17.50 2.40 4.47
CA LEU A 141 -18.97 2.45 4.37
C LEU A 141 -19.63 3.03 5.62
N TRP A 142 -19.02 2.83 6.79
CA TRP A 142 -19.52 3.40 8.04
C TRP A 142 -19.06 4.86 8.23
N SER A 143 -17.84 5.20 7.79
CA SER A 143 -17.24 6.50 8.10
C SER A 143 -17.72 7.63 7.20
N ILE A 144 -18.10 7.35 5.95
CA ILE A 144 -18.50 8.39 4.99
C ILE A 144 -20.03 8.34 4.81
N LYS A 145 -20.70 9.48 5.03
CA LYS A 145 -22.19 9.56 5.09
C LYS A 145 -22.91 9.29 3.77
N SER A 146 -22.25 9.49 2.63
CA SER A 146 -22.85 9.35 1.29
C SER A 146 -21.94 8.56 0.36
N VAL A 147 -21.52 7.37 0.78
CA VAL A 147 -20.78 6.46 -0.09
C VAL A 147 -21.73 5.74 -1.03
N GLU A 148 -21.53 5.94 -2.32
CA GLU A 148 -22.16 5.10 -3.33
C GLU A 148 -21.33 3.82 -3.53
N LEU A 149 -21.89 2.65 -3.20
CA LEU A 149 -21.25 1.34 -3.41
C LEU A 149 -20.83 1.12 -4.87
N ASN A 150 -21.57 1.71 -5.81
CA ASN A 150 -21.28 1.68 -7.24
C ASN A 150 -19.90 2.26 -7.58
N HIS A 151 -19.34 3.10 -6.73
CA HIS A 151 -18.03 3.70 -6.94
C HIS A 151 -16.87 2.73 -6.68
N PHE A 152 -17.08 1.67 -5.90
CA PHE A 152 -16.15 0.54 -5.79
C PHE A 152 -16.31 -0.45 -6.95
N TRP A 153 -17.41 -0.36 -7.70
CA TRP A 153 -17.67 -1.24 -8.83
C TRP A 153 -16.94 -0.73 -10.07
N ALA A 154 -15.70 -1.18 -10.25
CA ALA A 154 -14.87 -0.85 -11.40
C ALA A 154 -14.48 -2.13 -12.18
N PRO A 155 -15.43 -2.74 -12.93
CA PRO A 155 -15.22 -4.04 -13.57
C PRO A 155 -14.10 -4.02 -14.62
N ILE A 156 -13.92 -2.89 -15.31
CA ILE A 156 -12.84 -2.70 -16.29
C ILE A 156 -11.48 -2.72 -15.57
N ASN A 157 -11.33 -1.98 -14.48
CA ASN A 157 -10.11 -1.94 -13.67
C ASN A 157 -9.78 -3.32 -13.06
N ILE A 158 -10.80 -4.07 -12.64
CA ILE A 158 -10.64 -5.48 -12.24
C ILE A 158 -10.12 -6.30 -13.41
N GLY A 159 -10.71 -6.17 -14.59
CA GLY A 159 -10.27 -6.84 -15.81
C GLY A 159 -8.82 -6.52 -16.17
N ILE A 160 -8.41 -5.25 -16.09
CA ILE A 160 -7.03 -4.80 -16.36
C ILE A 160 -6.05 -5.43 -15.38
N ALA A 161 -6.34 -5.38 -14.07
CA ALA A 161 -5.47 -5.97 -13.06
C ALA A 161 -5.31 -7.49 -13.23
N LEU A 162 -6.42 -8.19 -13.49
CA LEU A 162 -6.43 -9.64 -13.74
C LEU A 162 -5.73 -10.00 -15.05
N ALA A 163 -5.88 -9.19 -16.11
CA ALA A 163 -5.22 -9.41 -17.38
C ALA A 163 -3.71 -9.19 -17.28
N ALA A 164 -3.26 -8.12 -16.60
CA ALA A 164 -1.84 -7.88 -16.34
C ALA A 164 -1.21 -9.04 -15.56
N PHE A 165 -1.86 -9.45 -14.47
CA PHE A 165 -1.45 -10.62 -13.70
C PHE A 165 -1.43 -11.91 -14.55
N GLY A 166 -2.51 -12.19 -15.27
CA GLY A 166 -2.67 -13.42 -16.06
C GLY A 166 -1.67 -13.52 -17.20
N ALA A 167 -1.44 -12.41 -17.92
CA ALA A 167 -0.45 -12.34 -19.00
C ALA A 167 0.95 -12.68 -18.49
N ILE A 168 1.36 -12.08 -17.37
CA ILE A 168 2.68 -12.36 -16.77
C ILE A 168 2.74 -13.79 -16.24
N PHE A 169 1.69 -14.27 -15.56
CA PHE A 169 1.63 -15.63 -15.03
C PHE A 169 1.80 -16.68 -16.13
N CYS A 170 1.21 -16.48 -17.30
CA CYS A 170 1.31 -17.38 -18.45
C CYS A 170 2.71 -17.38 -19.11
N VAL A 171 3.46 -16.28 -19.02
CA VAL A 171 4.81 -16.16 -19.60
C VAL A 171 5.91 -16.67 -18.66
N LEU A 172 5.68 -16.64 -17.34
CA LEU A 172 6.66 -17.14 -16.37
C LEU A 172 6.93 -18.64 -16.53
N ASP A 173 8.19 -19.02 -16.32
CA ASP A 173 8.70 -20.39 -16.45
C ASP A 173 7.77 -21.43 -15.79
N PRO A 174 7.21 -22.38 -16.57
CA PRO A 174 6.27 -23.38 -16.07
C PRO A 174 6.92 -24.39 -15.12
N ASN A 175 8.25 -24.48 -15.09
CA ASN A 175 8.98 -25.38 -14.19
C ASN A 175 9.06 -24.85 -12.75
N LYS A 176 8.73 -23.58 -12.52
CA LYS A 176 8.65 -23.01 -11.16
C LYS A 176 7.40 -23.48 -10.43
N THR A 177 7.47 -23.51 -9.11
CA THR A 177 6.31 -23.86 -8.27
C THR A 177 5.15 -22.89 -8.50
N LEU A 178 3.91 -23.36 -8.27
CA LEU A 178 2.73 -22.53 -8.46
C LEU A 178 2.80 -21.23 -7.64
N LEU A 179 3.18 -21.29 -6.36
CA LEU A 179 3.24 -20.08 -5.53
C LEU A 179 4.39 -19.16 -5.96
N ASP A 180 5.53 -19.70 -6.42
CA ASP A 180 6.60 -18.86 -6.96
C ASP A 180 6.18 -18.10 -8.21
N ARG A 181 5.38 -18.73 -9.07
CA ARG A 181 4.79 -18.09 -10.25
C ARG A 181 3.74 -17.06 -9.86
N LEU A 182 2.86 -17.39 -8.91
CA LEU A 182 1.85 -16.47 -8.40
C LEU A 182 2.50 -15.22 -7.80
N GLN A 183 3.50 -15.38 -6.92
CA GLN A 183 4.26 -14.28 -6.31
C GLN A 183 4.97 -13.42 -7.36
N GLY A 184 5.59 -14.04 -8.37
CA GLY A 184 6.29 -13.31 -9.43
C GLY A 184 5.32 -12.53 -10.32
N ALA A 185 4.22 -13.17 -10.72
CA ALA A 185 3.21 -12.54 -11.57
C ALA A 185 2.49 -11.39 -10.87
N SER A 186 2.11 -11.57 -9.61
CA SER A 186 1.43 -10.53 -8.83
C SER A 186 2.35 -9.34 -8.54
N LEU A 187 3.63 -9.54 -8.21
CA LEU A 187 4.59 -8.45 -8.02
C LEU A 187 4.81 -7.67 -9.31
N ASN A 188 5.05 -8.38 -10.42
CA ASN A 188 5.30 -7.73 -11.70
C ASN A 188 4.06 -7.02 -12.23
N ALA A 189 2.84 -7.51 -11.92
CA ALA A 189 1.61 -6.80 -12.22
C ALA A 189 1.51 -5.49 -11.42
N VAL A 190 1.86 -5.50 -10.13
CA VAL A 190 1.96 -4.26 -9.32
C VAL A 190 2.93 -3.28 -9.98
N LEU A 191 4.16 -3.72 -10.29
CA LEU A 191 5.18 -2.91 -10.97
C LEU A 191 4.68 -2.29 -12.28
N LEU A 192 4.12 -3.11 -13.17
CA LEU A 192 3.62 -2.69 -14.47
C LEU A 192 2.51 -1.66 -14.33
N LEU A 193 1.53 -1.93 -13.46
CA LEU A 193 0.39 -1.05 -13.27
C LEU A 193 0.80 0.24 -12.56
N THR A 194 1.78 0.20 -11.65
CA THR A 194 2.33 1.42 -11.05
C THR A 194 3.00 2.28 -12.11
N GLY A 195 3.81 1.68 -13.00
CA GLY A 195 4.42 2.41 -14.11
C GLY A 195 3.38 3.02 -15.07
N PHE A 196 2.35 2.24 -15.42
CA PHE A 196 1.25 2.72 -16.25
C PHE A 196 0.48 3.88 -15.60
N MET A 197 0.20 3.78 -14.30
CA MET A 197 -0.45 4.85 -13.55
C MET A 197 0.37 6.13 -13.49
N VAL A 198 1.68 6.02 -13.29
CA VAL A 198 2.59 7.18 -13.29
C VAL A 198 2.56 7.85 -14.67
N TYR A 199 2.58 7.07 -15.75
CA TYR A 199 2.45 7.61 -17.10
C TYR A 199 1.11 8.31 -17.31
N GLU A 200 -0.01 7.69 -16.98
CA GLU A 200 -1.33 8.32 -17.12
C GLU A 200 -1.48 9.59 -16.30
N TYR A 201 -0.86 9.61 -15.11
CA TYR A 201 -0.84 10.79 -14.25
C TYR A 201 -0.10 11.97 -14.90
N PHE A 202 1.08 11.76 -15.48
CA PHE A 202 1.81 12.81 -16.20
C PHE A 202 1.11 13.26 -17.48
N VAL A 203 0.52 12.33 -18.24
CA VAL A 203 -0.27 12.68 -19.42
C VAL A 203 -1.52 13.47 -19.04
N GLY A 204 -2.13 13.16 -17.90
CA GLY A 204 -3.26 13.91 -17.33
C GLY A 204 -2.87 15.32 -16.89
N LEU A 205 -1.70 15.47 -16.25
CA LEU A 205 -1.12 16.75 -15.88
C LEU A 205 -0.84 17.65 -17.10
N GLU A 206 -0.14 17.10 -18.09
CA GLU A 206 0.30 17.82 -19.29
C GLU A 206 -0.89 18.30 -20.14
N ARG A 207 -2.02 17.60 -20.09
CA ARG A 207 -3.23 17.93 -20.86
C ARG A 207 -4.14 18.99 -20.24
N ALA A 208 -3.71 19.61 -19.14
CA ALA A 208 -4.29 20.82 -18.54
C ALA A 208 -5.82 20.78 -18.35
N GLU A 209 -6.24 20.25 -17.19
CA GLU A 209 -7.27 20.81 -16.30
C GLU A 209 -7.49 19.75 -15.19
N PHE A 210 -6.97 20.00 -13.98
CA PHE A 210 -7.38 19.25 -12.79
C PHE A 210 -8.82 19.66 -12.41
N ALA A 211 -9.76 19.34 -13.28
CA ALA A 211 -11.17 19.33 -12.97
C ALA A 211 -11.48 18.12 -12.06
N GLU A 212 -12.63 18.16 -11.39
CA GLU A 212 -13.19 17.07 -10.58
C GLU A 212 -13.17 15.70 -11.30
N TRP A 213 -13.30 15.72 -12.63
CA TRP A 213 -13.22 14.53 -13.49
C TRP A 213 -11.84 13.83 -13.44
N THR A 214 -10.75 14.58 -13.37
CA THR A 214 -9.37 14.08 -13.33
C THR A 214 -9.07 13.38 -11.99
N ALA A 215 -9.65 13.87 -10.89
CA ALA A 215 -9.55 13.24 -9.57
C ALA A 215 -10.28 11.88 -9.53
N ILE A 216 -11.48 11.80 -10.12
CA ILE A 216 -12.26 10.55 -10.21
C ILE A 216 -11.53 9.49 -11.04
N LEU A 217 -10.98 9.88 -12.21
CA LEU A 217 -10.19 8.98 -13.05
C LEU A 217 -8.93 8.50 -12.34
N THR A 218 -8.20 9.40 -11.67
CA THR A 218 -7.02 9.04 -10.88
C THR A 218 -7.39 8.07 -9.76
N ALA A 219 -8.49 8.31 -9.03
CA ALA A 219 -8.97 7.43 -7.99
C ALA A 219 -9.33 6.02 -8.52
N GLN A 220 -9.97 5.93 -9.69
CA GLN A 220 -10.27 4.66 -10.37
C GLN A 220 -8.99 3.92 -10.79
N ASN A 221 -7.99 4.64 -11.29
CA ASN A 221 -6.71 4.03 -11.62
C ASN A 221 -6.01 3.50 -10.37
N VAL A 222 -6.00 4.23 -9.26
CA VAL A 222 -5.42 3.75 -7.99
C VAL A 222 -6.18 2.51 -7.51
N TYR A 223 -7.49 2.42 -7.78
CA TYR A 223 -8.26 1.20 -7.50
C TYR A 223 -7.74 -0.03 -8.27
N THR A 224 -7.25 0.13 -9.51
CA THR A 224 -6.56 -0.95 -10.24
C THR A 224 -5.33 -1.46 -9.48
N LEU A 225 -4.56 -0.56 -8.86
CA LEU A 225 -3.43 -0.93 -8.00
C LEU A 225 -3.88 -1.66 -6.75
N VAL A 226 -5.00 -1.27 -6.11
CA VAL A 226 -5.55 -1.98 -4.94
C VAL A 226 -5.74 -3.46 -5.26
N ILE A 227 -6.29 -3.77 -6.43
CA ILE A 227 -6.52 -5.15 -6.87
C ILE A 227 -5.20 -5.89 -7.09
N ALA A 228 -4.23 -5.25 -7.75
CA ALA A 228 -2.91 -5.83 -7.96
C ALA A 228 -2.19 -6.12 -6.63
N PHE A 229 -2.23 -5.18 -5.68
CA PHE A 229 -1.69 -5.36 -4.34
C PHE A 229 -2.44 -6.45 -3.56
N ALA A 230 -3.75 -6.58 -3.73
CA ALA A 230 -4.54 -7.65 -3.10
C ALA A 230 -4.13 -9.03 -3.63
N LEU A 231 -3.90 -9.18 -4.94
CA LEU A 231 -3.35 -10.41 -5.53
C LEU A 231 -1.94 -10.70 -4.98
N TYR A 232 -1.09 -9.68 -4.88
CA TYR A 232 0.24 -9.84 -4.31
C TYR A 232 0.17 -10.27 -2.84
N PHE A 233 -0.59 -9.56 -2.01
CA PHE A 233 -0.83 -9.89 -0.60
C PHE A 233 -1.34 -11.32 -0.43
N ALA A 234 -2.35 -11.74 -1.20
CA ALA A 234 -2.89 -13.09 -1.16
C ALA A 234 -1.81 -14.14 -1.52
N SER A 235 -1.02 -13.87 -2.56
CA SER A 235 0.07 -14.76 -2.97
C SER A 235 1.16 -14.86 -1.90
N VAL A 236 1.54 -13.76 -1.25
CA VAL A 236 2.53 -13.74 -0.16
C VAL A 236 1.99 -14.48 1.06
N PHE A 237 0.75 -14.20 1.48
CA PHE A 237 0.15 -14.83 2.64
C PHE A 237 0.03 -16.36 2.46
N ALA A 238 -0.41 -16.82 1.29
CA ALA A 238 -0.42 -18.23 0.94
C ALA A 238 1.00 -18.81 0.98
N SER A 239 1.98 -18.13 0.40
CA SER A 239 3.37 -18.56 0.37
C SER A 239 4.00 -18.69 1.76
N CYS A 240 3.66 -17.78 2.69
CA CYS A 240 4.03 -17.92 4.09
C CYS A 240 3.39 -19.15 4.73
N CYS A 241 2.11 -19.40 4.49
CA CYS A 241 1.40 -20.56 5.04
C CYS A 241 1.94 -21.90 4.52
N TYR A 242 2.39 -21.96 3.26
CA TYR A 242 2.98 -23.15 2.64
C TYR A 242 4.52 -23.21 2.73
N ASN A 243 5.14 -22.26 3.43
CA ASN A 243 6.60 -22.15 3.60
C ASN A 243 7.39 -22.04 2.28
N GLN A 244 6.82 -21.41 1.25
CA GLN A 244 7.48 -21.12 -0.03
C GLN A 244 7.96 -19.65 -0.06
N ILE A 245 8.94 -19.35 0.78
CA ILE A 245 9.32 -17.97 1.16
C ILE A 245 10.71 -17.53 0.67
N SER A 246 11.40 -18.36 -0.12
CA SER A 246 12.81 -18.14 -0.51
C SER A 246 13.03 -16.82 -1.25
N GLU A 247 12.13 -16.49 -2.17
CA GLU A 247 12.21 -15.30 -3.03
C GLU A 247 11.55 -14.05 -2.42
N LEU A 248 10.78 -14.22 -1.33
CA LEU A 248 10.02 -13.13 -0.72
C LEU A 248 10.87 -11.95 -0.22
N PRO A 249 12.08 -12.12 0.34
CA PRO A 249 12.91 -10.98 0.75
C PRO A 249 13.23 -10.04 -0.42
N THR A 250 13.68 -10.59 -1.55
CA THR A 250 14.01 -9.81 -2.75
C THR A 250 12.76 -9.17 -3.35
N ARG A 251 11.65 -9.91 -3.39
CA ARG A 251 10.36 -9.42 -3.88
C ARG A 251 9.82 -8.25 -3.05
N HIS A 252 9.93 -8.30 -1.72
CA HIS A 252 9.53 -7.20 -0.85
C HIS A 252 10.40 -5.96 -1.00
N TRP A 253 11.68 -6.12 -1.31
CA TRP A 253 12.55 -5.00 -1.61
C TRP A 253 12.04 -4.23 -2.85
N HIS A 254 11.80 -4.95 -3.96
CA HIS A 254 11.23 -4.33 -5.17
C HIS A 254 9.85 -3.72 -4.94
N LEU A 255 9.01 -4.36 -4.12
CA LEU A 255 7.71 -3.81 -3.76
C LEU A 255 7.84 -2.45 -3.04
N ALA A 256 8.78 -2.34 -2.09
CA ALA A 256 9.03 -1.09 -1.37
C ALA A 256 9.57 0.00 -2.30
N GLU A 257 10.49 -0.33 -3.21
CA GLU A 257 10.98 0.59 -4.24
C GLU A 257 9.83 1.11 -5.11
N THR A 258 9.00 0.20 -5.63
CA THR A 258 7.83 0.53 -6.47
C THR A 258 6.88 1.49 -5.76
N PHE A 259 6.60 1.23 -4.48
CA PHE A 259 5.71 2.08 -3.71
C PHE A 259 6.33 3.45 -3.44
N LEU A 260 7.62 3.54 -3.11
CA LEU A 260 8.30 4.83 -2.95
C LEU A 260 8.23 5.67 -4.23
N PHE A 261 8.45 5.06 -5.40
CA PHE A 261 8.24 5.73 -6.69
C PHE A 261 6.82 6.24 -6.85
N PHE A 262 5.81 5.42 -6.53
CA PHE A 262 4.40 5.85 -6.55
C PHE A 262 4.15 7.04 -5.62
N VAL A 263 4.64 7.00 -4.38
CA VAL A 263 4.46 8.09 -3.41
C VAL A 263 5.09 9.38 -3.89
N PHE A 264 6.35 9.33 -4.35
CA PHE A 264 7.01 10.52 -4.88
C PHE A 264 6.25 11.10 -6.06
N MET A 265 5.70 10.28 -6.95
CA MET A 265 4.95 10.79 -8.10
C MET A 265 3.58 11.38 -7.75
N VAL A 266 2.89 10.86 -6.72
CA VAL A 266 1.60 11.40 -6.28
C VAL A 266 1.74 12.68 -5.46
N ILE A 267 2.84 12.86 -4.71
CA ILE A 267 3.08 14.03 -3.84
C ILE A 267 3.93 15.12 -4.51
N ALA A 268 4.89 14.78 -5.39
CA ALA A 268 5.73 15.76 -6.09
C ALA A 268 5.04 16.83 -6.96
N PRO A 269 3.78 16.71 -7.43
CA PRO A 269 3.16 17.72 -8.29
C PRO A 269 3.10 19.09 -7.63
N GLU A 270 2.85 19.16 -6.32
CA GLU A 270 2.83 20.46 -5.62
C GLU A 270 4.23 21.10 -5.62
N SER A 271 5.29 20.32 -5.39
CA SER A 271 6.68 20.82 -5.43
C SER A 271 7.21 21.16 -6.83
N ILE A 272 6.67 20.52 -7.88
CA ILE A 272 7.02 20.83 -9.28
C ILE A 272 6.24 22.07 -9.74
N ASN A 273 4.96 22.19 -9.35
CA ASN A 273 4.13 23.35 -9.67
C ASN A 273 4.57 24.61 -8.90
N GLU A 274 5.19 24.48 -7.71
CA GLU A 274 5.82 25.61 -7.02
C GLU A 274 6.99 26.22 -7.83
N ILE A 275 7.69 25.42 -8.65
CA ILE A 275 8.76 25.94 -9.52
C ILE A 275 8.20 26.76 -10.68
N ASP A 276 6.97 26.47 -11.14
CA ASP A 276 6.29 27.26 -12.16
C ASP A 276 5.55 28.47 -11.60
N ALA A 277 5.17 28.46 -10.31
CA ALA A 277 4.57 29.60 -9.63
C ALA A 277 5.57 30.71 -9.28
N ASP A 278 6.86 30.39 -9.14
CA ASP A 278 7.95 31.32 -8.84
C ASP A 278 8.75 31.77 -10.08
N GLN A 279 8.30 31.46 -11.30
CA GLN A 279 8.82 32.13 -12.49
C GLN A 279 8.28 33.57 -12.50
N MET A 280 8.97 34.48 -11.79
CA MET A 280 8.81 35.92 -11.97
C MET A 280 8.78 36.21 -13.46
N THR A 281 7.64 36.71 -13.93
CA THR A 281 7.51 37.15 -15.31
C THR A 281 8.52 38.27 -15.55
N GLN A 282 8.98 38.43 -16.79
CA GLN A 282 9.95 39.49 -17.12
C GLN A 282 9.42 40.89 -16.75
N ASP A 283 8.10 41.06 -16.75
CA ASP A 283 7.40 42.25 -16.27
C ASP A 283 7.53 42.48 -14.75
N ASP A 284 7.64 41.43 -13.93
CA ASP A 284 7.87 41.54 -12.48
C ASP A 284 9.32 41.96 -12.17
N LEU A 285 10.27 41.47 -12.96
CA LEU A 285 11.68 41.88 -12.89
C LEU A 285 11.86 43.36 -13.30
N ASP A 286 11.12 43.82 -14.29
CA ASP A 286 11.14 45.22 -14.73
C ASP A 286 10.54 46.16 -13.65
N GLN A 287 9.48 45.74 -12.95
CA GLN A 287 8.91 46.51 -11.83
C GLN A 287 9.82 46.60 -10.60
N VAL A 288 10.56 45.54 -10.27
CA VAL A 288 11.55 45.57 -9.19
C VAL A 288 12.73 46.48 -9.53
N THR A 289 13.11 46.54 -10.80
CA THR A 289 14.21 47.40 -11.29
C THR A 289 13.81 48.88 -11.31
N GLU A 290 12.55 49.22 -11.63
CA GLU A 290 12.04 50.59 -11.52
C GLU A 290 11.90 51.07 -10.07
N GLN A 291 11.57 50.19 -9.13
CA GLN A 291 11.46 50.54 -7.71
C GLN A 291 12.83 50.69 -7.01
N SER A 292 13.88 50.00 -7.46
CA SER A 292 15.23 50.15 -6.90
C SER A 292 16.02 51.32 -7.51
N GLY A 293 15.45 52.01 -8.51
CA GLY A 293 16.06 53.15 -9.21
C GLY A 293 15.59 54.53 -8.75
N ARG A 294 14.84 54.62 -7.64
CA ARG A 294 14.44 55.89 -6.99
C ARG A 294 15.12 56.10 -5.65
#